data_AF-A0A3M1B6N8-F1
#
_entry.id   AF-A0A3M1B6N8-F1
#
_cell.length_a   1.000
_cell.length_b   1.000
_cell.length_c   1.000
_cell.angle_alpha   90.00
_cell.angle_beta   90.00
_cell.angle_gamma   90.00
#
_symmetry.space_group_name_H-M   'P 1'
#
loop_
_entity.id
_entity.type
_entity.pdbx_description
1 polymer ?
#
loop_
_entity_poly.entity_id
_entity_poly.type
_entity_poly.pdbx_seq_one_letter_code
_entity_poly.pdbx_strand_id
1 'polypeptide(L)' 'KGREEGMRLGAIQKAQEAVLRFLEVRFGPLPPELKEKVKEIQELAKLDRLVEAAAKCQSLAEWEADL' A
#
# COMPACT_ATOMS: atom_id res chain seq x y z
N LYS A 1 18.01 -18.19 -5.73
CA LYS A 1 17.70 -17.21 -6.81
C LYS A 1 16.21 -17.18 -7.19
N GLY A 2 15.61 -18.19 -7.85
CA GLY A 2 14.17 -18.10 -8.23
C GLY A 2 13.17 -18.06 -7.06
N ARG A 3 13.42 -18.82 -5.98
CA ARG A 3 12.53 -18.89 -4.81
C ARG A 3 12.54 -17.61 -3.97
N GLU A 4 13.71 -16.99 -3.79
CA GLU A 4 13.87 -15.75 -3.00
C GLU A 4 13.21 -14.56 -3.67
N GLU A 5 13.37 -14.44 -5.00
CA GLU A 5 12.72 -13.39 -5.79
C GLU A 5 11.19 -13.53 -5.74
N GLY A 6 10.69 -14.77 -5.86
CA GLY A 6 9.25 -15.05 -5.75
C GLY A 6 8.69 -14.69 -4.36
N MET A 7 9.42 -14.98 -3.29
CA MET A 7 9.01 -14.57 -1.94
C MET A 7 8.97 -13.05 -1.79
N ARG A 8 9.97 -12.34 -2.33
CA ARG A 8 10.02 -10.88 -2.29
C ARG A 8 8.86 -10.25 -3.06
N LEU A 9 8.61 -10.69 -4.29
CA LEU A 9 7.49 -10.21 -5.11
C LEU A 9 6.14 -10.49 -4.46
N GLY A 10 5.98 -11.66 -3.82
CA GLY A 10 4.78 -12.00 -3.07
C GLY A 10 4.58 -11.13 -1.82
N ALA A 11 5.66 -10.76 -1.14
CA ALA A 11 5.60 -9.86 0.01
C ALA A 11 5.18 -8.45 -0.42
N ILE A 12 5.76 -7.93 -1.51
CA ILE A 12 5.40 -6.62 -2.09
C ILE A 12 3.91 -6.59 -2.45
N GLN A 13 3.43 -7.56 -3.22
CA GLN A 13 2.02 -7.62 -3.61
C GLN A 13 1.08 -7.67 -2.40
N LYS A 14 1.39 -8.50 -1.39
CA LYS A 14 0.59 -8.57 -0.16
C LYS A 14 0.55 -7.24 0.60
N ALA A 15 1.67 -6.53 0.67
CA ALA A 15 1.77 -5.25 1.35
C ALA A 15 1.01 -4.15 0.57
N GLN A 16 1.11 -4.11 -0.76
CA GLN A 16 0.30 -3.24 -1.62
C GLN A 16 -1.21 -3.47 -1.39
N GLU A 17 -1.64 -4.73 -1.41
CA GLU A 17 -3.04 -5.06 -1.14
C GLU A 17 -3.46 -4.69 0.29
N ALA A 18 -2.57 -4.83 1.27
CA ALA A 18 -2.87 -4.44 2.65
C ALA A 18 -3.13 -2.94 2.75
N VAL A 19 -2.27 -2.11 2.17
CA VAL A 19 -2.45 -0.66 2.09
C VAL A 19 -3.83 -0.32 1.51
N LEU A 20 -4.14 -0.87 0.33
CA LEU A 20 -5.41 -0.57 -0.36
C LEU A 20 -6.62 -1.04 0.45
N ARG A 21 -6.57 -2.23 1.06
CA ARG A 21 -7.65 -2.73 1.91
C ARG A 21 -7.88 -1.84 3.12
N PHE A 22 -6.81 -1.39 3.80
CA PHE A 22 -6.94 -0.49 4.95
C PHE A 22 -7.59 0.82 4.57
N LEU A 23 -7.13 1.45 3.49
CA LEU A 23 -7.72 2.70 3.01
C LEU A 23 -9.17 2.52 2.58
N GLU A 24 -9.50 1.42 1.88
CA GLU A 24 -10.86 1.16 1.40
C GLU A 24 -11.84 0.89 2.56
N VAL A 25 -11.38 0.21 3.62
CA VAL A 25 -12.18 0.01 4.85
C VAL A 25 -12.42 1.33 5.58
N ARG A 26 -11.45 2.23 5.62
CA ARG A 26 -11.55 3.49 6.38
C ARG A 26 -12.30 4.59 5.63
N PHE A 27 -12.07 4.70 4.33
CA PHE A 27 -12.52 5.83 3.50
C PHE A 27 -13.51 5.44 2.40
N GLY A 28 -13.78 4.14 2.22
CA GLY A 28 -14.63 3.63 1.16
C GLY A 28 -13.89 3.47 -0.17
N PRO A 29 -14.61 3.39 -1.30
CA PRO A 29 -14.01 3.13 -2.61
C PRO A 29 -12.89 4.12 -2.95
N LEU A 30 -11.71 3.59 -3.28
CA LEU A 30 -10.54 4.42 -3.58
C LEU A 30 -10.47 4.81 -5.05
N PRO A 31 -9.95 6.00 -5.38
CA PRO A 31 -9.70 6.42 -6.76
C PRO A 31 -8.79 5.41 -7.51
N PRO A 32 -9.05 5.13 -8.80
CA PRO A 32 -8.21 4.23 -9.59
C PRO A 32 -6.73 4.66 -9.61
N GLU A 33 -6.48 5.96 -9.77
CA GLU A 33 -5.14 6.54 -9.79
C GLU A 33 -4.36 6.24 -8.51
N LEU A 34 -5.03 6.26 -7.35
CA LEU A 34 -4.43 5.92 -6.07
C LEU A 34 -4.05 4.43 -6.01
N LYS A 35 -4.95 3.57 -6.49
CA LYS A 35 -4.72 2.11 -6.57
C LYS A 35 -3.51 1.80 -7.45
N GLU A 36 -3.33 2.54 -8.54
CA GLU A 36 -2.17 2.41 -9.44
C GLU A 36 -0.87 2.86 -8.77
N LYS A 37 -0.83 4.06 -8.16
CA LYS A 37 0.35 4.56 -7.46
C LYS A 37 0.87 3.58 -6.40
N VAL A 38 -0.02 2.95 -5.62
CA VAL A 38 0.37 1.95 -4.62
C VAL A 38 0.96 0.69 -5.28
N LYS A 39 0.38 0.23 -6.39
CA LYS A 39 0.85 -0.96 -7.12
C LYS A 39 2.22 -0.76 -7.78
N GLU A 40 2.61 0.48 -8.05
CA GLU A 40 3.94 0.79 -8.59
C GLU A 40 5.06 0.69 -7.53
N ILE A 41 4.73 0.73 -6.25
CA ILE A 41 5.72 0.69 -5.16
C ILE A 41 6.33 -0.70 -5.04
N GLN A 42 7.64 -0.82 -5.33
CA GLN A 42 8.40 -2.08 -5.22
C GLN A 42 9.24 -2.18 -3.93
N GLU A 43 9.14 -1.19 -3.05
CA GLU A 43 9.89 -1.12 -1.80
C GLU A 43 9.01 -1.58 -0.62
N LEU A 44 9.27 -2.79 -0.13
CA LEU A 44 8.50 -3.39 0.96
C LEU A 44 8.48 -2.53 2.22
N ALA A 45 9.63 -1.97 2.61
CA ALA A 45 9.73 -1.11 3.79
C ALA A 45 8.89 0.18 3.66
N LYS A 46 8.75 0.73 2.45
CA LYS A 46 7.86 1.87 2.18
C LYS A 46 6.40 1.45 2.33
N LEU A 47 6.02 0.30 1.77
CA LEU A 47 4.67 -0.23 1.90
C LEU A 47 4.27 -0.49 3.36
N ASP A 48 5.17 -1.04 4.17
CA ASP A 48 4.90 -1.26 5.60
C ASP A 48 4.61 0.06 6.34
N ARG A 49 5.42 1.11 6.09
CA ARG A 49 5.17 2.45 6.65
C ARG A 49 3.84 3.03 6.19
N LEU A 50 3.50 2.81 4.92
CA LEU A 50 2.24 3.26 4.34
C LEU A 50 1.02 2.54 4.95
N VAL A 51 1.14 1.26 5.34
CA VAL A 51 0.10 0.56 6.11
C VAL A 51 -0.09 1.21 7.48
N GLU A 52 1.01 1.53 8.17
CA GLU A 52 0.93 2.22 9.47
C GLU A 52 0.31 3.62 9.35
N ALA A 53 0.69 4.38 8.31
CA ALA A 53 0.09 5.68 8.02
C ALA A 53 -1.40 5.53 7.69
N ALA A 54 -1.79 4.50 6.93
CA ALA A 54 -3.18 4.22 6.57
C ALA A 54 -4.04 3.92 7.81
N ALA A 55 -3.45 3.41 8.89
CA ALA A 55 -4.14 3.18 10.16
C ALA A 55 -4.26 4.43 11.06
N LYS A 56 -3.43 5.46 10.85
CA LYS A 56 -3.33 6.65 11.71
C LYS A 56 -3.90 7.93 11.11
N CYS A 57 -3.83 8.10 9.79
CA CYS A 57 -4.31 9.29 9.08
C CYS A 57 -5.80 9.57 9.37
N GLN A 58 -6.23 10.83 9.30
CA GLN A 58 -7.63 11.22 9.47
C GLN A 58 -8.38 11.37 8.14
N SER A 59 -7.66 11.46 7.04
CA SER A 59 -8.23 11.59 5.70
C SER A 59 -7.36 10.92 4.64
N LEU A 60 -7.97 10.62 3.48
CA LEU A 60 -7.25 10.09 2.33
C LEU A 60 -6.19 11.08 1.82
N ALA A 61 -6.50 12.38 1.81
CA ALA A 61 -5.57 13.42 1.36
C ALA A 61 -4.33 13.56 2.28
N GLU A 62 -4.51 13.41 3.59
CA GLU A 62 -3.40 13.37 4.55
C GLU A 62 -2.49 12.17 4.29
N TRP A 63 -3.09 11.01 4.02
CA TRP A 63 -2.34 9.81 3.71
C TRP A 63 -1.59 9.89 2.37
N GLU A 64 -2.23 10.45 1.34
CA GLU A 64 -1.62 10.65 0.02
C GLU A 64 -0.38 11.56 0.06
N ALA A 65 -0.24 12.40 1.08
CA ALA A 65 0.95 13.23 1.27
C ALA A 65 2.19 12.41 1.68
N ASP A 66 2.01 11.21 2.24
CA ASP A 66 3.08 10.28 2.63
C ASP A 66 3.42 9.24 1.53
N LEU A 67 2.66 9.23 0.43
CA LEU A 67 2.78 8.31 -0.70
C LEU A 67 4.00 8.60 -1.58
#